data_AF-A0A1Q7QGW9-F1
#
_entry.id   AF-A0A1Q7QGW9-F1
#
_cell.length_a   1.000
_cell.length_b   1.000
_cell.length_c   1.000
_cell.angle_alpha   90.00
_cell.angle_beta   90.00
_cell.angle_gamma   90.00
#
_symmetry.space_group_name_H-M   'P 1'
#
loop_
_entity.id
_entity.type
_entity.pdbx_description
1 polymer ?
#
loop_
_entity_poly.entity_id
_entity_poly.type
_entity_poly.pdbx_seq_one_letter_code
_entity_poly.pdbx_strand_id
1 'polypeptide(L)'
;MSIFRKAYSVAGALLMLQFALQFYFIAAAALGIFSANDNAKDVYSAFKNADTFASLHRLNGDLAGLTILVMVGLSFGSRYPWRTTLLTGLLFVLLFIQVVLAALGSTPVVAGLHGLNALIMIGLGGFLTGRNWAFGRRAEASPVRP
;
A
#
# COMPACT_ATOMS: atom_id res chain seq x y z
N MET A 1 23.29 11.37 5.69
CA MET A 1 21.81 11.27 5.77
C MET A 1 21.40 10.88 7.18
N SER A 2 20.29 11.42 7.71
CA SER A 2 19.79 11.05 9.04
C SER A 2 19.16 9.65 9.06
N ILE A 3 19.13 9.02 10.25
CA ILE A 3 18.49 7.71 10.45
C ILE A 3 17.01 7.73 10.06
N PHE A 4 16.29 8.82 10.36
CA PHE A 4 14.89 9.00 10.00
C PHE A 4 14.64 8.92 8.50
N ARG A 5 15.54 9.45 7.66
CA ARG A 5 15.42 9.39 6.20
C ARG A 5 15.60 7.98 5.66
N LYS A 6 16.54 7.22 6.24
CA LYS A 6 16.72 5.81 5.91
C LYS A 6 15.49 4.99 6.34
N ALA A 7 15.01 5.21 7.56
CA ALA A 7 13.79 4.56 8.04
C ALA A 7 12.58 4.89 7.17
N TYR A 8 12.40 6.15 6.76
CA TYR A 8 11.32 6.56 5.85
C TYR A 8 11.42 5.84 4.50
N SER A 9 12.64 5.74 3.96
CA SER A 9 12.91 5.03 2.70
C SER A 9 12.58 3.54 2.79
N VAL A 10 12.94 2.88 3.91
CA VAL A 10 12.63 1.46 4.14
C VAL A 10 11.12 1.26 4.34
N ALA A 11 10.47 2.12 5.12
CA ALA A 11 9.02 2.08 5.31
C ALA A 11 8.28 2.27 3.98
N GLY A 12 8.75 3.17 3.11
CA GLY A 12 8.21 3.35 1.77
C GLY A 12 8.36 2.10 0.88
N ALA A 13 9.51 1.40 0.95
CA ALA A 13 9.69 0.14 0.22
C ALA A 13 8.81 -0.99 0.77
N LEU A 14 8.68 -1.07 2.10
CA LEU A 14 7.76 -1.99 2.78
C LEU A 14 6.32 -1.74 2.34
N LEU A 15 5.90 -0.47 2.23
CA LEU A 15 4.58 -0.11 1.73
C LEU A 15 4.35 -0.59 0.29
N MET A 16 5.37 -0.51 -0.57
CA MET A 16 5.26 -1.02 -1.95
C MET A 16 5.11 -2.54 -1.98
N LEU A 17 5.83 -3.26 -1.11
CA LEU A 17 5.62 -4.70 -0.94
C LEU A 17 4.20 -5.01 -0.45
N GLN A 18 3.71 -4.27 0.55
CA GLN A 18 2.34 -4.43 1.06
C GLN A 18 1.29 -4.18 -0.04
N PHE A 19 1.46 -3.16 -0.89
CA PHE A 19 0.57 -2.93 -2.03
C PHE A 19 0.64 -4.03 -3.09
N ALA A 20 1.83 -4.56 -3.38
CA ALA A 20 1.96 -5.72 -4.27
C ALA A 20 1.22 -6.95 -3.71
N LEU A 21 1.36 -7.19 -2.40
CA LEU A 21 0.63 -8.25 -1.70
C LEU A 21 -0.89 -8.00 -1.73
N GLN A 22 -1.35 -6.75 -1.64
CA GLN A 22 -2.79 -6.45 -1.76
C GLN A 22 -3.37 -6.91 -3.09
N PHE A 23 -2.68 -6.64 -4.21
CA PHE A 23 -3.11 -7.13 -5.51
C PHE A 23 -3.08 -8.65 -5.59
N TYR A 24 -2.02 -9.27 -5.08
CA TYR A 24 -1.92 -10.72 -5.08
C TYR A 24 -3.09 -11.36 -4.33
N PHE A 25 -3.42 -10.89 -3.13
CA PHE A 25 -4.51 -11.45 -2.33
C PHE A 25 -5.88 -11.27 -2.98
N ILE A 26 -6.21 -10.07 -3.49
CA ILE A 26 -7.51 -9.87 -4.14
C ILE A 26 -7.61 -10.62 -5.48
N ALA A 27 -6.50 -10.72 -6.23
CA ALA A 27 -6.46 -11.51 -7.46
C ALA A 27 -6.61 -13.01 -7.16
N ALA A 28 -5.92 -13.53 -6.14
CA ALA A 28 -6.05 -14.92 -5.72
C ALA A 28 -7.48 -15.26 -5.27
N ALA A 29 -8.14 -14.35 -4.54
CA ALA A 29 -9.54 -14.51 -4.16
C ALA A 29 -10.47 -14.56 -5.39
N ALA A 30 -10.36 -13.58 -6.29
CA ALA A 30 -11.23 -13.48 -7.46
C ALA A 30 -10.98 -14.60 -8.48
N LEU A 31 -9.73 -14.83 -8.86
CA LEU A 31 -9.36 -15.85 -9.85
C LEU A 31 -9.62 -17.26 -9.33
N GLY A 32 -9.50 -17.50 -8.01
CA GLY A 32 -9.86 -18.77 -7.40
C GLY A 32 -11.34 -19.11 -7.59
N ILE A 33 -12.22 -18.11 -7.48
CA ILE A 33 -13.66 -18.27 -7.77
C ILE A 33 -13.90 -18.42 -9.28
N PHE A 34 -13.32 -17.54 -10.11
CA PHE A 34 -13.59 -17.55 -11.56
C PHE A 34 -13.05 -18.78 -12.30
N SER A 35 -12.04 -19.46 -11.75
CA SER A 35 -11.47 -20.67 -12.34
C SER A 35 -12.02 -21.97 -11.76
N ALA A 36 -12.97 -21.89 -10.82
CA ALA A 36 -13.57 -23.07 -10.21
C ALA A 36 -14.42 -23.85 -11.22
N ASN A 37 -14.35 -25.18 -11.14
CA ASN A 37 -15.30 -26.04 -11.84
C ASN A 37 -16.72 -25.86 -11.24
N ASP A 38 -17.76 -26.07 -12.04
CA ASP A 38 -19.15 -25.76 -11.67
C ASP A 38 -19.79 -26.81 -10.72
N ASN A 39 -19.05 -27.86 -10.35
CA ASN A 39 -19.52 -28.80 -9.35
C ASN A 39 -19.50 -28.20 -7.94
N ALA A 40 -20.50 -28.58 -7.13
CA ALA A 40 -20.73 -27.97 -5.83
C ALA A 40 -19.53 -28.04 -4.86
N LYS A 41 -18.73 -29.12 -4.93
CA LYS A 41 -17.56 -29.30 -4.06
C LYS A 41 -16.46 -28.30 -4.40
N ASP A 42 -16.18 -28.13 -5.69
CA ASP A 42 -15.12 -27.23 -6.15
C ASP A 42 -15.52 -25.76 -5.97
N VAL A 43 -16.78 -25.41 -6.24
CA VAL A 43 -17.33 -24.08 -5.94
C VAL A 43 -17.19 -23.76 -4.45
N TYR A 44 -17.62 -24.65 -3.56
CA TYR A 44 -17.50 -24.45 -2.11
C TYR A 44 -16.04 -24.26 -1.67
N SER A 45 -15.14 -25.09 -2.17
CA SER A 45 -13.70 -24.97 -1.88
C SER A 45 -13.13 -23.64 -2.38
N ALA A 46 -13.55 -23.18 -3.57
CA ALA A 46 -13.10 -21.91 -4.14
C ALA A 46 -13.53 -20.71 -3.30
N PHE A 47 -14.79 -20.66 -2.86
CA PHE A 47 -15.27 -19.61 -1.95
C PHE A 47 -14.54 -19.63 -0.60
N LYS A 48 -14.34 -20.81 -0.01
CA LYS A 48 -13.60 -20.93 1.26
C LYS A 48 -12.15 -20.44 1.17
N ASN A 49 -11.48 -20.74 0.05
CA ASN A 49 -10.13 -20.23 -0.20
C ASN A 49 -10.15 -18.72 -0.46
N ALA A 50 -11.15 -18.21 -1.20
CA ALA A 50 -11.31 -16.79 -1.44
C ALA A 50 -11.52 -16.00 -0.14
N ASP A 51 -12.29 -16.52 0.82
CA ASP A 51 -12.45 -15.92 2.14
C ASP A 51 -11.12 -15.80 2.90
N THR A 52 -10.25 -16.80 2.75
CA THR A 52 -8.90 -16.79 3.35
C THR A 52 -8.06 -15.67 2.73
N PHE A 53 -8.04 -15.55 1.41
CA PHE A 53 -7.31 -14.47 0.72
C PHE A 53 -7.91 -13.09 0.98
N ALA A 54 -9.24 -12.96 1.05
CA ALA A 54 -9.90 -11.72 1.44
C ALA A 54 -9.53 -11.30 2.87
N SER A 55 -9.40 -12.26 3.79
CA SER A 55 -8.94 -12.00 5.15
C SER A 55 -7.48 -11.54 5.18
N LEU A 56 -6.60 -12.16 4.40
CA LEU A 56 -5.21 -11.72 4.24
C LEU A 56 -5.12 -10.32 3.62
N HIS A 57 -5.97 -10.00 2.64
CA HIS A 57 -6.07 -8.67 2.05
C HIS A 57 -6.47 -7.62 3.10
N ARG A 58 -7.44 -7.94 3.97
CA ARG A 58 -7.82 -7.04 5.07
C ARG A 58 -6.68 -6.83 6.06
N LEU A 59 -6.07 -7.91 6.56
CA LEU A 59 -4.98 -7.84 7.55
C LEU A 59 -3.75 -7.08 7.00
N ASN A 60 -3.38 -7.34 5.75
CA ASN A 60 -2.29 -6.62 5.09
C ASN A 60 -2.65 -5.14 4.85
N GLY A 61 -3.93 -4.82 4.63
CA GLY A 61 -4.42 -3.45 4.58
C GLY A 61 -4.24 -2.70 5.90
N ASP A 62 -4.55 -3.35 7.03
CA ASP A 62 -4.32 -2.78 8.36
C ASP A 62 -2.82 -2.52 8.61
N LEU A 63 -1.95 -3.47 8.23
CA LEU A 63 -0.49 -3.31 8.31
C LEU A 63 0.00 -2.17 7.41
N ALA A 64 -0.51 -2.04 6.18
CA ALA A 64 -0.19 -0.92 5.29
C ALA A 64 -0.61 0.43 5.90
N GLY A 65 -1.76 0.46 6.58
CA GLY A 65 -2.23 1.63 7.32
C GLY A 65 -1.26 2.05 8.43
N LEU A 66 -0.78 1.10 9.22
CA LEU A 66 0.26 1.34 10.24
C LEU A 66 1.56 1.84 9.60
N THR A 67 1.99 1.25 8.48
CA THR A 67 3.19 1.68 7.76
C THR A 67 3.06 3.12 7.26
N ILE A 68 1.89 3.53 6.75
CA ILE A 68 1.62 4.92 6.34
C ILE A 68 1.71 5.87 7.53
N LEU A 69 1.13 5.52 8.69
CA LEU A 69 1.24 6.33 9.92
C LEU A 69 2.70 6.50 10.36
N VAL A 70 3.49 5.42 10.30
CA VAL A 70 4.93 5.46 10.56
C VAL A 70 5.63 6.40 9.58
N MET A 71 5.31 6.31 8.28
CA MET A 71 5.88 7.22 7.27
C MET A 71 5.53 8.69 7.56
N VAL A 72 4.30 8.99 8.00
CA VAL A 72 3.91 10.35 8.41
C VAL A 72 4.82 10.84 9.54
N GLY A 73 4.96 10.07 10.63
CA GLY A 73 5.85 10.44 11.74
C GLY A 73 7.32 10.60 11.31
N LEU A 74 7.82 9.67 10.50
CA LEU A 74 9.18 9.72 9.97
C LEU A 74 9.40 10.89 9.03
N SER A 75 8.37 11.40 8.34
CA SER A 75 8.51 12.56 7.46
C SER A 75 8.88 13.83 8.24
N PHE A 76 8.30 14.02 9.43
CA PHE A 76 8.63 15.09 10.35
C PHE A 76 10.04 14.90 10.94
N GLY A 77 10.36 13.70 11.45
CA GLY A 77 11.69 13.39 12.00
C GLY A 77 12.82 13.49 10.96
N SER A 78 12.49 13.27 9.68
CA SER A 78 13.42 13.42 8.55
C SER A 78 13.69 14.87 8.16
N ARG A 79 12.88 15.82 8.67
CA ARG A 79 12.86 17.23 8.25
C ARG A 79 12.82 17.34 6.73
N TYR A 80 11.93 16.58 6.08
CA TYR A 80 11.73 16.74 4.64
C TYR A 80 11.10 18.11 4.33
N PRO A 81 11.24 18.62 3.09
CA PRO A 81 10.46 19.76 2.66
C PRO A 81 8.97 19.53 2.88
N TRP A 82 8.23 20.58 3.25
CA TRP A 82 6.79 20.49 3.54
C TRP A 82 5.99 19.80 2.44
N ARG A 83 6.38 19.97 1.16
CA ARG A 83 5.77 19.25 0.05
C ARG A 83 5.77 17.72 0.24
N THR A 84 6.90 17.13 0.67
CA THR A 84 6.98 15.68 0.91
C THR A 84 6.09 15.30 2.09
N THR A 85 6.18 16.03 3.21
CA THR A 85 5.35 15.79 4.40
C THR A 85 3.86 15.88 4.10
N LEU A 86 3.43 16.88 3.33
CA LEU A 86 2.03 17.04 2.91
C LEU A 86 1.57 15.92 1.99
N LEU A 87 2.42 15.47 1.06
CA LEU A 87 2.11 14.32 0.20
C LEU A 87 2.05 13.00 0.99
N THR A 88 2.91 12.82 2.01
CA THR A 88 2.79 11.68 2.94
C THR A 88 1.50 11.78 3.76
N GLY A 89 1.10 12.99 4.19
CA GLY A 89 -0.19 13.22 4.85
C GLY A 89 -1.38 12.95 3.93
N LEU A 90 -1.30 13.32 2.65
CA LEU A 90 -2.30 12.99 1.64
C LEU A 90 -2.44 11.47 1.48
N LEU A 91 -1.35 10.72 1.55
CA LEU A 91 -1.40 9.25 1.52
C LEU A 91 -2.21 8.68 2.71
N PHE A 92 -2.14 9.32 3.88
CA PHE A 92 -2.99 8.97 5.02
C PHE A 92 -4.47 9.35 4.82
N VAL A 93 -4.76 10.49 4.20
CA VAL A 93 -6.14 10.86 3.83
C VAL A 93 -6.72 9.86 2.82
N LEU A 94 -5.94 9.46 1.81
CA LEU A 94 -6.35 8.44 0.86
C LEU A 94 -6.58 7.08 1.53
N LEU A 95 -5.78 6.72 2.54
CA LEU A 95 -6.03 5.53 3.37
C LEU A 95 -7.37 5.62 4.10
N PHE A 96 -7.68 6.76 4.71
CA PHE A 96 -8.98 6.94 5.38
C PHE A 96 -10.14 6.75 4.40
N ILE A 97 -10.04 7.35 3.20
CA ILE A 97 -11.01 7.15 2.11
C ILE A 97 -11.06 5.66 1.73
N GLN A 98 -9.93 4.98 1.62
CA GLN A 98 -9.84 3.55 1.27
C GLN A 98 -10.62 2.67 2.26
N VAL A 99 -10.47 2.93 3.56
CA VAL A 99 -11.17 2.21 4.63
C VAL A 99 -12.67 2.46 4.58
N VAL A 100 -13.09 3.71 4.37
CA VAL A 100 -14.52 4.05 4.21
C VAL A 100 -15.12 3.34 3.00
N LEU A 101 -14.45 3.38 1.85
CA LEU A 101 -14.92 2.70 0.64
C LEU A 101 -14.96 1.17 0.81
N ALA A 102 -14.02 0.58 1.54
CA ALA A 102 -14.03 -0.84 1.86
C ALA A 102 -15.23 -1.20 2.76
N ALA A 103 -15.49 -0.40 3.79
CA ALA A 103 -16.59 -0.63 4.73
C ALA A 103 -17.98 -0.47 4.07
N LEU A 104 -18.08 0.42 3.08
CA LEU A 104 -19.32 0.69 2.33
C LEU A 104 -19.48 -0.19 1.07
N GLY A 105 -18.58 -1.14 0.82
CA GLY A 105 -18.40 -1.88 -0.44
C GLY A 105 -19.51 -2.84 -0.85
N SER A 106 -20.78 -2.56 -0.56
CA SER A 106 -21.93 -3.42 -0.91
C SER A 106 -22.37 -3.32 -2.38
N THR A 107 -21.83 -2.36 -3.14
CA THR A 107 -22.19 -2.15 -4.55
C THR A 107 -20.96 -2.18 -5.46
N PRO A 108 -21.09 -2.62 -6.72
CA PRO A 108 -19.98 -2.63 -7.68
C PRO A 108 -19.35 -1.26 -7.89
N VAL A 109 -20.13 -0.18 -7.80
CA VAL A 109 -19.64 1.20 -7.95
C VAL A 109 -18.69 1.55 -6.81
N VAL A 110 -19.08 1.29 -5.56
CA VAL A 110 -18.23 1.58 -4.40
C VAL A 110 -16.98 0.69 -4.40
N ALA A 111 -17.12 -0.58 -4.77
CA ALA A 111 -15.98 -1.48 -4.95
C ALA A 111 -15.01 -0.98 -6.04
N GLY A 112 -15.54 -0.45 -7.15
CA GLY A 112 -14.74 0.16 -8.21
C GLY A 112 -13.98 1.40 -7.74
N LEU A 113 -14.63 2.28 -6.96
CA LEU A 113 -13.98 3.44 -6.34
C LEU A 113 -12.88 3.03 -5.35
N HIS A 114 -13.10 1.98 -4.56
CA HIS A 114 -12.08 1.40 -3.69
C HIS A 114 -10.85 0.95 -4.50
N GLY A 115 -11.07 0.23 -5.61
CA GLY A 115 -9.98 -0.17 -6.51
C GLY A 115 -9.24 1.02 -7.13
N LEU A 116 -9.96 2.05 -7.58
CA LEU A 116 -9.36 3.25 -8.15
C LEU A 116 -8.53 4.04 -7.11
N ASN A 117 -9.05 4.22 -5.91
CA ASN A 117 -8.32 4.91 -4.85
C ASN A 117 -7.05 4.13 -4.44
N ALA A 118 -7.09 2.79 -4.44
CA ALA A 118 -5.88 1.98 -4.26
C ALA A 118 -4.80 2.31 -5.31
N LEU A 119 -5.18 2.41 -6.60
CA LEU A 119 -4.23 2.77 -7.68
C LEU A 119 -3.60 4.15 -7.47
N ILE A 120 -4.38 5.13 -6.99
CA ILE A 120 -3.86 6.46 -6.65
C ILE A 120 -2.86 6.36 -5.50
N MET A 121 -3.17 5.59 -4.46
CA MET A 121 -2.26 5.35 -3.33
C MET A 121 -0.95 4.70 -3.76
N ILE A 122 -1.01 3.73 -4.69
CA ILE A 122 0.17 3.09 -5.26
C ILE A 122 1.02 4.08 -6.03
N GLY A 123 0.40 4.90 -6.89
CA GLY A 123 1.11 5.93 -7.64
C GLY A 123 1.81 6.93 -6.73
N LEU A 124 1.10 7.45 -5.73
CA LEU A 124 1.66 8.39 -4.76
C LEU A 124 2.73 7.75 -3.87
N GLY A 125 2.47 6.55 -3.35
CA GLY A 125 3.41 5.80 -2.52
C GLY A 125 4.68 5.46 -3.30
N GLY A 126 4.56 4.99 -4.54
CA GLY A 126 5.69 4.73 -5.43
C GLY A 126 6.49 5.99 -5.73
N PHE A 127 5.82 7.11 -6.01
CA PHE A 127 6.48 8.40 -6.17
C PHE A 127 7.26 8.82 -4.92
N LEU A 128 6.64 8.75 -3.73
CA LEU A 128 7.28 9.11 -2.47
C LEU A 128 8.47 8.21 -2.15
N THR A 129 8.34 6.90 -2.34
CA THR A 129 9.41 5.91 -2.12
C THR A 129 10.57 6.13 -3.08
N GLY A 130 10.29 6.24 -4.38
CA GLY A 130 11.33 6.43 -5.40
C GLY A 130 12.05 7.77 -5.28
N ARG A 131 11.33 8.86 -5.01
CA ARG A 131 11.91 10.20 -4.87
C ARG A 131 12.79 10.34 -3.63
N ASN A 132 12.46 9.64 -2.55
CA ASN A 132 13.13 9.75 -1.26
C ASN A 132 14.02 8.54 -0.93
N TRP A 133 14.32 7.69 -1.93
CA TRP A 133 15.17 6.52 -1.74
C TRP A 133 16.56 6.89 -1.21
N ALA A 134 16.91 6.33 -0.05
CA ALA A 134 18.11 6.71 0.69
C ALA A 134 19.38 5.95 0.27
N PHE A 135 19.27 4.92 -0.57
CA PHE A 135 20.36 3.97 -0.88
C PHE A 135 20.71 3.88 -2.37
N GLY A 136 20.42 4.92 -3.16
CA GLY A 136 20.74 4.95 -4.60
C GLY A 136 22.04 5.72 -4.89
N ARG A 137 22.56 5.62 -6.11
CA ARG A 137 23.81 6.31 -6.56
C ARG A 137 23.87 7.82 -6.27
N ARG A 138 22.71 8.50 -6.18
CA ARG A 138 22.62 9.92 -5.80
C ARG A 138 22.96 10.19 -4.32
N ALA A 139 22.87 9.17 -3.47
CA ALA A 139 23.25 9.21 -2.06
C ALA A 139 24.78 9.18 -1.86
N GLU A 140 25.49 8.48 -2.75
CA GLU A 140 26.94 8.25 -2.71
C GLU A 140 27.72 9.47 -3.21
N ALA A 141 27.14 10.27 -4.12
CA ALA A 141 27.76 11.46 -4.70
C ALA A 141 27.77 12.70 -3.77
N SER A 142 27.94 12.52 -2.45
CA SER A 142 28.26 13.63 -1.55
C SER A 142 29.73 14.03 -1.79
N PRO A 143 30.02 15.23 -2.30
CA PRO A 143 31.39 15.59 -2.65
C PRO A 143 32.23 15.75 -1.39
N VAL A 144 33.41 15.14 -1.40
CA VAL A 144 34.55 15.59 -0.60
C VAL A 144 34.72 17.07 -0.90
N ARG A 145 34.46 17.93 0.08
CA ARG A 145 34.81 19.35 -0.04
C ARG A 145 36.32 19.49 0.16
N PRO A 146 37.01 20.30 -0.66
CA PRO A 146 38.40 20.67 -0.40
C PRO A 146 38.55 21.46 0.91
#